data_AF-A0A940VG36-F1
#
_entry.id   AF-A0A940VG36-F1
#
_cell.length_a   1.000
_cell.length_b   1.000
_cell.length_c   1.000
_cell.angle_alpha   90.00
_cell.angle_beta   90.00
_cell.angle_gamma   90.00
#
_symmetry.space_group_name_H-M   'P 1'
#
loop_
_entity.id
_entity.type
_entity.pdbx_description
1 polymer ?
#
loop_
_entity_poly.entity_id
_entity_poly.type
_entity_poly.pdbx_seq_one_letter_code
_entity_poly.pdbx_strand_id
1 'polypeptide(L)'
;MGFDIVIENGLLVDGTGQGPRRGDVGIADQRIAALGDLRAAPAAQRLDASGCVVSPGFIDIHNHSDIALLTDGRAESMIRQGVTTQVTGNCGLTPAPVHDGIRTDLMRT
;
A
#
# COMPACT_ATOMS: atom_id res chain seq x y z
N MET A 1 -27.16 2.38 0.96
CA MET A 1 -25.79 1.84 0.86
C MET A 1 -24.83 3.01 0.94
N GLY A 2 -23.87 2.96 1.85
CA GLY A 2 -22.85 3.99 2.05
C GLY A 2 -21.46 3.41 1.92
N PHE A 3 -20.43 4.26 1.98
CA PHE A 3 -19.04 3.84 1.96
C PHE A 3 -18.58 3.33 3.32
N ASP A 4 -17.59 2.43 3.34
CA ASP A 4 -16.89 2.05 4.56
C ASP A 4 -16.01 3.22 5.04
N ILE A 5 -15.25 3.80 4.11
CA ILE A 5 -14.36 4.93 4.35
C ILE A 5 -14.51 5.95 3.23
N VAL A 6 -14.55 7.24 3.58
CA VAL A 6 -14.30 8.34 2.64
C VAL A 6 -13.05 9.09 3.08
N ILE A 7 -12.06 9.19 2.19
CA ILE A 7 -10.92 10.11 2.35
C ILE A 7 -11.31 11.40 1.64
N GLU A 8 -11.47 12.50 2.36
CA GLU A 8 -12.02 13.76 1.84
C GLU A 8 -11.00 14.88 1.73
N ASN A 9 -11.28 15.86 0.86
CA ASN A 9 -10.51 17.09 0.68
C ASN A 9 -9.05 16.90 0.21
N GLY A 10 -8.72 15.71 -0.31
CA GLY A 10 -7.37 15.36 -0.76
C GLY A 10 -6.99 16.00 -2.09
N LEU A 11 -5.68 16.12 -2.32
CA LEU A 11 -5.12 16.29 -3.66
C LEU A 11 -4.84 14.90 -4.25
N LEU A 12 -5.68 14.45 -5.17
CA LEU A 12 -5.60 13.12 -5.77
C LEU A 12 -4.49 13.07 -6.82
N VAL A 13 -3.58 12.12 -6.66
CA VAL A 13 -2.55 11.74 -7.63
C VAL A 13 -2.72 10.25 -7.93
N ASP A 14 -3.39 9.92 -9.02
CA ASP A 14 -3.89 8.57 -9.30
C ASP A 14 -2.86 7.60 -9.92
N GLY A 15 -1.63 8.06 -10.15
CA GLY A 15 -0.55 7.26 -10.72
C GLY A 15 -0.59 7.09 -12.24
N THR A 16 -1.56 7.68 -12.94
CA THR A 16 -1.66 7.61 -14.42
C THR A 16 -0.68 8.52 -15.15
N GLY A 17 0.05 9.37 -14.42
CA GLY A 17 0.89 10.44 -14.97
C GLY A 17 0.13 11.72 -15.32
N GLN A 18 -1.20 11.74 -15.16
CA GLN A 18 -1.99 12.97 -15.29
C GLN A 18 -1.73 13.93 -14.13
N GLY A 19 -2.07 15.21 -14.34
CA GLY A 19 -1.93 16.24 -13.32
C GLY A 19 -2.81 15.99 -12.09
N PRO A 20 -2.38 16.43 -10.88
CA PRO A 20 -3.16 16.25 -9.66
C PRO A 20 -4.52 16.97 -9.72
N ARG A 21 -5.54 16.40 -9.07
CA ARG A 21 -6.88 17.01 -8.98
C ARG A 21 -7.46 16.94 -7.57
N ARG A 22 -8.27 17.93 -7.18
CA ARG A 22 -8.98 17.87 -5.90
C ARG A 22 -10.14 16.87 -5.96
N GLY A 23 -10.34 16.13 -4.89
CA GLY A 23 -11.49 15.25 -4.74
C GLY A 23 -11.36 14.29 -3.56
N ASP A 24 -12.40 13.51 -3.39
CA ASP A 24 -12.53 12.51 -2.33
C ASP A 24 -12.40 11.09 -2.93
N VAL A 25 -12.02 10.14 -2.08
CA VAL A 25 -11.95 8.71 -2.40
C VAL A 25 -12.94 7.97 -1.54
N GLY A 26 -13.93 7.31 -2.16
CA GLY A 26 -14.89 6.44 -1.49
C GLY A 26 -14.46 4.98 -1.59
N ILE A 27 -14.39 4.30 -0.45
CA ILE A 27 -13.99 2.90 -0.32
C ILE A 27 -15.20 2.09 0.16
N ALA A 28 -15.51 0.99 -0.52
CA ALA A 28 -16.51 0.02 -0.10
C ALA A 28 -16.05 -1.39 -0.47
N ASP A 29 -16.28 -2.37 0.42
CA ASP A 29 -15.97 -3.78 0.19
C ASP A 29 -14.50 -3.99 -0.26
N GLN A 30 -13.57 -3.29 0.40
CA GLN A 30 -12.13 -3.32 0.13
C GLN A 30 -11.73 -2.82 -1.27
N ARG A 31 -12.60 -2.07 -1.96
CA ARG A 31 -12.33 -1.47 -3.27
C ARG A 31 -12.55 0.02 -3.26
N ILE A 32 -11.82 0.72 -4.12
CA ILE A 32 -12.14 2.10 -4.49
C ILE A 32 -13.45 2.05 -5.28
N ALA A 33 -14.53 2.53 -4.68
CA ALA A 33 -15.88 2.48 -5.25
C ALA A 33 -16.24 3.77 -5.99
N ALA A 34 -15.68 4.92 -5.59
CA ALA A 34 -15.91 6.20 -6.24
C ALA A 34 -14.74 7.18 -6.03
N LEU A 35 -14.59 8.11 -6.97
CA LEU A 35 -13.70 9.27 -6.88
C LEU A 35 -14.49 10.53 -7.27
N GLY A 36 -14.38 11.63 -6.54
CA GLY A 36 -15.08 12.87 -6.88
C GLY A 36 -15.54 13.65 -5.65
N ASP A 37 -16.65 14.38 -5.77
CA ASP A 37 -17.28 15.08 -4.63
C ASP A 37 -18.21 14.11 -3.89
N LEU A 38 -17.83 13.71 -2.69
CA LEU A 38 -18.54 12.75 -1.85
C LEU A 38 -19.06 13.39 -0.55
N ARG A 39 -19.18 14.72 -0.49
CA ARG A 39 -19.62 15.46 0.71
C ARG A 39 -20.98 15.01 1.24
N ALA A 40 -21.93 14.75 0.34
CA ALA A 40 -23.29 14.31 0.70
C ALA A 40 -23.44 12.79 0.82
N ALA A 41 -22.41 12.00 0.48
CA ALA A 41 -22.49 10.55 0.50
C ALA A 41 -22.37 10.00 1.94
N PRO A 42 -23.23 9.05 2.36
CA PRO A 42 -23.09 8.41 3.65
C PRO A 42 -21.82 7.54 3.70
N ALA A 43 -21.08 7.61 4.81
CA ALA A 43 -19.88 6.82 5.05
C ALA A 43 -19.81 6.40 6.54
N ALA A 44 -19.32 5.20 6.82
CA ALA A 44 -19.10 4.74 8.20
C ALA A 44 -17.94 5.50 8.86
N GLN A 45 -16.92 5.86 8.09
CA GLN A 45 -15.78 6.67 8.53
C GLN A 45 -15.42 7.74 7.49
N ARG A 46 -15.07 8.94 7.95
CA ARG A 46 -14.52 10.01 7.12
C ARG A 46 -13.13 10.41 7.63
N LEU A 47 -12.18 10.56 6.72
CA LEU A 47 -10.79 10.93 6.98
C LEU A 47 -10.46 12.22 6.25
N ASP A 48 -10.17 13.29 6.96
CA ASP A 48 -9.80 14.58 6.37
C ASP A 48 -8.34 14.56 5.89
N ALA A 49 -8.14 14.68 4.58
CA ALA A 49 -6.84 14.76 3.92
C ALA A 49 -6.53 16.18 3.43
N SER A 50 -7.13 17.20 4.05
CA SER A 50 -6.83 18.60 3.76
C SER A 50 -5.34 18.91 3.85
N GLY A 51 -4.76 19.44 2.77
CA GLY A 51 -3.33 19.74 2.68
C GLY A 51 -2.44 18.53 2.40
N CYS A 52 -3.02 17.32 2.26
CA CYS A 52 -2.31 16.09 1.94
C CYS A 52 -2.54 15.65 0.48
N VAL A 53 -1.62 14.83 -0.01
CA VAL A 53 -1.78 14.06 -1.24
C VAL A 53 -2.42 12.72 -0.91
N VAL A 54 -3.35 12.29 -1.75
CA VAL A 54 -3.90 10.93 -1.72
C VAL A 54 -3.47 10.23 -3.01
N SER A 55 -2.69 9.16 -2.87
CA SER A 55 -2.16 8.38 -3.98
C SER A 55 -2.48 6.90 -3.82
N PRO A 56 -2.30 6.08 -4.88
CA PRO A 56 -2.12 4.65 -4.69
C PRO A 56 -1.01 4.38 -3.67
N GLY A 57 -1.15 3.30 -2.92
CA GLY A 57 -0.07 2.80 -2.08
C GLY A 57 1.14 2.42 -2.92
N PHE A 58 2.35 2.63 -2.40
CA PHE A 58 3.56 2.39 -3.16
C PHE A 58 3.83 0.89 -3.32
N ILE A 59 4.41 0.54 -4.46
CA ILE A 59 4.84 -0.82 -4.79
C ILE A 59 6.38 -0.82 -4.75
N ASP A 60 6.94 -1.50 -3.77
CA ASP A 60 8.37 -1.74 -3.69
C ASP A 60 8.72 -2.98 -4.53
N ILE A 61 9.39 -2.74 -5.66
CA ILE A 61 9.72 -3.79 -6.64
C ILE A 61 11.00 -4.55 -6.30
N HIS A 62 11.76 -4.11 -5.28
CA HIS A 62 13.06 -4.70 -4.98
C HIS A 62 13.30 -4.74 -3.47
N ASN A 63 12.82 -5.81 -2.85
CA ASN A 63 12.83 -5.95 -1.41
C ASN A 63 13.42 -7.32 -0.98
N HIS A 64 13.97 -7.35 0.24
CA HIS A 64 14.57 -8.53 0.89
C HIS A 64 13.94 -8.85 2.25
N SER A 65 12.71 -8.40 2.49
CA SER A 65 11.95 -8.68 3.71
C SER A 65 11.37 -10.11 3.72
N ASP A 66 11.83 -11.00 2.84
CA ASP A 66 11.37 -12.38 2.68
C ASP A 66 11.22 -13.12 4.02
N ILE A 67 12.27 -13.08 4.84
CA ILE A 67 12.30 -13.72 6.16
C ILE A 67 11.70 -12.80 7.23
N ALA A 68 11.95 -11.50 7.13
CA ALA A 68 11.50 -10.52 8.11
C ALA A 68 9.97 -10.47 8.19
N LEU A 69 9.25 -10.53 7.06
CA LEU A 69 7.78 -10.56 7.01
C LEU A 69 7.19 -11.85 7.59
N LEU A 70 7.87 -12.98 7.39
CA LEU A 70 7.47 -14.26 8.00
C LEU A 70 7.67 -14.26 9.51
N THR A 71 8.63 -13.47 10.01
CA THR A 71 8.97 -13.37 11.43
C THR A 71 8.10 -12.32 12.14
N ASP A 72 7.89 -11.16 11.51
CA ASP A 72 7.03 -10.06 11.97
C ASP A 72 6.20 -9.51 10.80
N GLY A 73 4.94 -9.95 10.73
CA GLY A 73 4.01 -9.59 9.67
C GLY A 73 3.53 -8.13 9.69
N ARG A 74 3.96 -7.29 10.64
CA ARG A 74 3.53 -5.88 10.72
C ARG A 74 4.15 -5.00 9.65
N ALA A 75 5.31 -5.39 9.11
CA ALA A 75 6.01 -4.65 8.05
C ALA A 75 6.27 -3.15 8.36
N GLU A 76 6.51 -2.80 9.63
CA GLU A 76 6.59 -1.42 10.14
C GLU A 76 7.52 -0.51 9.31
N SER A 77 8.65 -1.03 8.85
CA SER A 77 9.61 -0.26 8.04
C SER A 77 8.99 0.22 6.72
N MET A 78 8.10 -0.57 6.13
CA MET A 78 7.55 -0.38 4.79
C MET A 78 6.24 0.41 4.83
N ILE A 79 5.34 0.08 5.76
CA ILE A 79 4.07 0.81 5.92
C ILE A 79 4.31 2.28 6.28
N ARG A 80 5.35 2.58 7.07
CA ARG A 80 5.71 3.97 7.45
C ARG A 80 6.23 4.81 6.29
N GLN A 81 6.62 4.16 5.19
CA GLN A 81 7.04 4.83 3.95
C GLN A 81 5.91 4.90 2.92
N GLY A 82 4.72 4.36 3.22
CA GLY A 82 3.59 4.28 2.29
C GLY A 82 3.61 3.07 1.36
N VAL A 83 4.51 2.10 1.58
CA VAL A 83 4.55 0.85 0.81
C VAL A 83 3.39 -0.04 1.24
N THR A 84 2.62 -0.50 0.24
CA THR A 84 1.46 -1.40 0.43
C THR A 84 1.63 -2.75 -0.24
N THR A 85 2.62 -2.88 -1.13
CA THR A 85 2.96 -4.13 -1.80
C THR A 85 4.46 -4.22 -1.98
N GLN A 86 5.02 -5.41 -1.74
CA GLN A 86 6.45 -5.70 -1.90
C GLN A 86 6.63 -6.88 -2.84
N VAL A 87 7.61 -6.79 -3.72
CA VAL A 87 8.12 -7.91 -4.52
C VAL A 87 9.42 -8.39 -3.86
N THR A 88 9.41 -9.62 -3.36
CA THR A 88 10.55 -10.23 -2.65
C THR A 88 11.23 -11.31 -3.51
N GLY A 89 12.25 -11.98 -2.98
CA GLY A 89 12.98 -13.03 -3.71
C GLY A 89 14.03 -12.48 -4.68
N ASN A 90 14.56 -11.31 -4.38
CA ASN A 90 15.48 -10.59 -5.25
C ASN A 90 16.92 -11.13 -5.14
N CYS A 91 17.77 -10.75 -6.10
CA CYS A 91 19.22 -11.01 -6.10
C CYS A 91 19.63 -12.49 -5.93
N GLY A 92 18.77 -13.43 -6.31
CA GLY A 92 19.04 -14.87 -6.21
C GLY A 92 18.84 -15.45 -4.80
N LEU A 93 18.35 -14.65 -3.85
CA LEU A 93 18.03 -15.09 -2.49
C LEU A 93 16.51 -15.19 -2.34
N THR A 94 16.02 -16.39 -2.03
CA THR A 94 14.60 -16.67 -1.77
C THR A 94 14.45 -17.54 -0.53
N PRO A 95 13.34 -17.43 0.21
CA PRO A 95 13.08 -18.27 1.37
C PRO A 95 12.73 -19.72 0.98
N ALA A 96 12.32 -19.94 -0.28
CA ALA A 96 12.05 -21.25 -0.83
C ALA A 96 12.17 -21.24 -2.37
N PRO A 97 12.57 -22.38 -2.99
CA PRO A 97 13.02 -23.62 -2.34
C PRO A 97 14.44 -23.51 -1.76
N VAL A 98 14.70 -24.20 -0.65
CA VAL A 98 16.03 -24.25 -0.02
C VAL A 98 16.78 -25.49 -0.52
N HIS A 99 17.97 -25.28 -1.09
CA HIS A 99 18.94 -26.34 -1.39
C HIS A 99 20.28 -26.06 -0.69
N ASP A 100 21.17 -27.06 -0.60
CA ASP A 100 22.38 -26.99 0.22
C ASP A 100 23.28 -25.77 -0.09
N GLY A 101 23.34 -25.36 -1.37
CA GLY A 101 24.09 -24.18 -1.81
C GLY A 101 23.59 -22.84 -1.27
N ILE A 102 22.28 -22.67 -1.01
CA ILE A 102 21.68 -21.41 -0.52
C ILE A 102 21.49 -21.43 1.01
N ARG A 103 21.46 -22.62 1.62
CA ARG A 103 21.24 -22.79 3.07
C ARG A 103 22.22 -21.99 3.93
N THR A 104 23.48 -21.91 3.51
CA THR A 104 24.52 -21.16 4.25
C THR A 104 24.27 -19.64 4.18
N ASP A 105 23.78 -19.15 3.04
CA ASP A 105 23.54 -17.72 2.84
C ASP A 105 22.28 -17.25 3.59
N LEU A 106 21.23 -18.08 3.64
CA LEU A 106 20.03 -17.83 4.45
C LEU A 106 20.30 -17.79 5.97
N MET A 107 21.31 -18.50 6.47
CA MET A 107 21.67 -18.50 7.90
C MET A 107 22.54 -17.30 8.33
N ARG A 108 22.98 -16.47 7.39
CA ARG A 108 23.84 -15.31 7.65
C ARG A 108 23.08 -13.98 7.74
N THR A 109 21.86 -13.95 7.21
CA THR A 109 20.92 -12.82 7.23
C THR A 109 19.96 -12.92 8.41
#